data_AF-A0AAW0DC44-F1
#
_entry.id   AF-A0AAW0DC44-F1
#
_cell.length_a   1.000
_cell.length_b   1.000
_cell.length_c   1.000
_cell.angle_alpha   90.00
_cell.angle_beta   90.00
_cell.angle_gamma   90.00
#
_symmetry.space_group_name_H-M   'P 1'
#
loop_
_entity.id
_entity.type
_entity.pdbx_description
1 polymer ?
#
loop_
_entity_poly.entity_id
_entity_poly.type
_entity_poly.pdbx_seq_one_letter_code
_entity_poly.pdbx_strand_id
1 'polypeptide(L)'
;MSFMETYAPPRRRFLPSELEQLSRAELVALVQQEPARWPKDLKGTFLKWKTNIPDMIWALVNCEYTTDWPTPSFPSSSPNSPDPSLASGNTSPPANNMVDFGTSLPDASLRIANANRNTDTNSDPTARAALTGNETVAALDSLAVTEPVSSESRSVVLLITDIRNIFSVEKYSQRITVPVVSDNSRQPQEWRANAKDIISALQLSSSAFEGSARIGTPYEDDPHYLTFLGIARDGVFQPNDSESDICIPVREKLELTLAKLKRARESDDTDLTPPLREPWVELQDHIKHQSRVAVLSSATTRVRRTVHPLTPAEENWLTARAQEMEGYTIFLQNRNRRLDNLERVKYWNFAARFSEKYYASNWPANIARSGGTSIRKQDIEMVLRMKATALNQAINMTRILNTYYDSPVKFEAVVQAVEDPGDSQITGSEGLAKFLIKWEKDHLRGLA
;
A
#
# COMPACT_ATOMS: atom_id res chain seq x y z
N MET A 1 28.90 -43.20 -43.26
CA MET A 1 28.42 -42.62 -41.98
C MET A 1 26.98 -42.17 -42.22
N SER A 2 26.02 -42.95 -41.75
CA SER A 2 24.58 -42.66 -41.90
C SER A 2 24.15 -41.76 -40.75
N PHE A 3 23.73 -40.53 -41.05
CA PHE A 3 23.07 -39.67 -40.05
C PHE A 3 21.69 -40.27 -39.78
N MET A 4 21.52 -40.93 -38.63
CA MET A 4 20.19 -41.14 -38.07
C MET A 4 19.70 -39.78 -37.57
N GLU A 5 18.93 -39.11 -38.43
CA GLU A 5 18.16 -37.93 -38.06
C GLU A 5 17.04 -38.42 -37.15
N THR A 6 17.23 -38.21 -35.84
CA THR A 6 16.26 -38.55 -34.81
C THR A 6 15.01 -37.71 -35.04
N TYR A 7 13.98 -38.32 -35.61
CA TYR A 7 12.66 -37.69 -35.74
C TYR A 7 12.13 -37.39 -34.34
N ALA A 8 12.21 -36.12 -33.95
CA ALA A 8 11.54 -35.64 -32.75
C ALA A 8 10.01 -35.80 -32.97
N PRO A 9 9.27 -36.34 -31.99
CA PRO A 9 7.83 -36.49 -32.11
C PRO A 9 7.16 -35.12 -32.34
N PRO A 10 6.04 -35.08 -33.08
CA PRO A 10 5.32 -33.84 -33.35
C PRO A 10 4.83 -33.22 -32.04
N ARG A 11 5.29 -31.99 -31.76
CA ARG A 11 4.90 -31.23 -30.57
C ARG A 11 3.46 -30.72 -30.71
N ARG A 12 2.66 -30.91 -29.66
CA ARG A 12 1.25 -30.48 -29.59
C ARG A 12 1.12 -29.21 -28.73
N ARG A 13 0.17 -28.33 -29.09
CA ARG A 13 -0.23 -27.16 -28.28
C ARG A 13 -1.13 -27.59 -27.12
N PHE A 14 -0.91 -27.03 -25.94
CA PHE A 14 -1.82 -27.21 -24.80
C PHE A 14 -3.20 -26.63 -25.10
N LEU A 15 -4.24 -27.37 -24.75
CA LEU A 15 -5.60 -26.83 -24.71
C LEU A 15 -5.80 -26.06 -23.39
N PRO A 16 -6.62 -24.99 -23.37
CA PRO A 16 -6.93 -24.27 -22.14
C PRO A 16 -7.39 -25.18 -20.99
N SER A 17 -8.21 -26.18 -21.31
CA SER A 17 -8.72 -27.16 -20.34
C SER A 17 -7.65 -28.06 -19.73
N GLU A 18 -6.53 -28.30 -20.43
CA GLU A 18 -5.40 -29.08 -19.90
C GLU A 18 -4.60 -28.24 -18.89
N LEU A 19 -4.49 -26.93 -19.13
CA LEU A 19 -3.74 -26.01 -18.28
C LEU A 19 -4.53 -25.64 -17.01
N GLU A 20 -5.86 -25.60 -17.08
CA GLU A 20 -6.73 -25.35 -15.93
C GLU A 20 -6.68 -26.48 -14.89
N GLN A 21 -6.29 -27.69 -15.28
CA GLN A 21 -6.15 -28.85 -14.38
C GLN A 21 -4.79 -28.89 -13.68
N LEU A 22 -3.82 -28.09 -14.11
CA LEU A 22 -2.47 -28.07 -13.55
C LEU A 22 -2.42 -27.22 -12.28
N SER A 23 -1.67 -27.69 -11.30
CA SER A 23 -1.35 -26.90 -10.11
C SER A 23 -0.52 -25.67 -10.49
N ARG A 24 -0.56 -24.64 -9.63
CA ARG A 24 0.26 -23.44 -9.81
C ARG A 24 1.75 -23.76 -9.96
N ALA A 25 2.25 -24.77 -9.25
CA ALA A 25 3.66 -25.17 -9.32
C ALA A 25 4.01 -25.76 -10.69
N GLU A 26 3.12 -26.58 -11.27
CA GLU A 26 3.28 -27.17 -12.60
C GLU A 26 3.20 -26.11 -13.70
N LEU A 27 2.26 -25.17 -13.60
CA LEU A 27 2.18 -24.03 -14.51
C LEU A 27 3.44 -23.18 -14.48
N VAL A 28 3.98 -22.90 -13.29
CA VAL A 28 5.25 -22.15 -13.14
C VAL A 28 6.42 -22.94 -13.74
N ALA A 29 6.46 -24.27 -13.58
CA ALA A 29 7.49 -25.11 -14.17
C ALA A 29 7.42 -25.11 -15.70
N LEU A 30 6.22 -25.21 -16.29
CA LEU A 30 6.00 -25.15 -17.74
C LEU A 30 6.41 -23.80 -18.33
N VAL A 31 6.00 -22.72 -17.67
CA VAL A 31 6.40 -21.36 -18.00
C VAL A 31 7.94 -21.27 -18.01
N GLN A 32 8.63 -21.75 -16.96
CA GLN A 32 10.08 -21.65 -16.86
C GLN A 32 10.90 -22.50 -17.86
N GLN A 33 10.32 -23.50 -18.52
CA GLN A 33 11.07 -24.40 -19.41
C GLN A 33 11.51 -23.74 -20.73
N GLU A 34 10.73 -22.84 -21.33
CA GLU A 34 11.05 -22.26 -22.65
C GLU A 34 10.92 -20.71 -22.72
N PRO A 35 11.54 -19.92 -21.81
CA PRO A 35 11.42 -18.45 -21.79
C PRO A 35 11.90 -17.75 -23.07
N ALA A 36 12.79 -18.41 -23.83
CA ALA A 36 13.31 -17.89 -25.09
C ALA A 36 12.25 -17.77 -26.19
N ARG A 37 11.18 -18.57 -26.11
CA ARG A 37 10.14 -18.70 -27.15
C ARG A 37 8.87 -17.92 -26.86
N TRP A 38 8.85 -17.20 -25.76
CA TRP A 38 7.69 -16.44 -25.39
C TRP A 38 7.41 -15.28 -26.35
N PRO A 39 6.14 -14.90 -26.48
CA PRO A 39 5.76 -13.65 -27.13
C PRO A 39 6.64 -12.50 -26.62
N LYS A 40 7.15 -11.68 -27.54
CA LYS A 40 8.16 -10.64 -27.21
C LYS A 40 7.64 -9.62 -26.18
N ASP A 41 6.33 -9.44 -26.14
CA ASP A 41 5.54 -8.65 -25.20
C ASP A 41 5.52 -9.19 -23.76
N LEU A 42 5.93 -10.45 -23.54
CA LEU A 42 5.98 -11.09 -22.21
C LEU A 42 7.40 -11.25 -21.64
N LYS A 43 8.44 -10.79 -22.35
CA LYS A 43 9.83 -10.86 -21.86
C LYS A 43 10.04 -9.90 -20.68
N GLY A 44 9.82 -10.40 -19.47
CA GLY A 44 10.04 -9.69 -18.20
C GLY A 44 8.97 -9.93 -17.12
N THR A 45 7.85 -10.57 -17.46
CA THR A 45 6.62 -10.55 -16.63
C THR A 45 6.52 -11.67 -15.59
N PHE A 46 7.37 -12.70 -15.66
CA PHE A 46 7.23 -13.91 -14.84
C PHE A 46 8.37 -14.09 -13.85
N LEU A 47 8.34 -13.29 -12.78
CA LEU A 47 9.17 -13.51 -11.60
C LEU A 47 8.44 -14.46 -10.65
N LYS A 48 9.14 -15.50 -10.17
CA LYS A 48 8.72 -16.72 -9.42
C LYS A 48 7.54 -16.66 -8.43
N TRP A 49 7.09 -15.48 -8.00
CA TRP A 49 6.16 -15.31 -6.87
C TRP A 49 4.96 -14.39 -7.16
N LYS A 50 4.85 -13.78 -8.35
CA LYS A 50 3.86 -12.73 -8.59
C LYS A 50 2.97 -12.86 -9.82
N THR A 51 3.16 -13.85 -10.69
CA THR A 51 2.29 -13.97 -11.87
C THR A 51 0.95 -14.60 -11.49
N ASN A 52 -0.12 -14.01 -12.02
CA ASN A 52 -1.48 -14.52 -11.89
C ASN A 52 -1.65 -15.78 -12.78
N ILE A 53 -2.47 -16.74 -12.34
CA ILE A 53 -2.70 -18.01 -13.05
C ILE A 53 -3.23 -17.79 -14.49
N PRO A 54 -4.19 -16.88 -14.74
CA PRO A 54 -4.67 -16.58 -16.09
C PRO A 54 -3.59 -16.10 -17.05
N ASP A 55 -2.62 -15.31 -16.57
CA ASP A 55 -1.52 -14.82 -17.42
C ASP A 55 -0.57 -15.97 -17.81
N MET A 56 -0.35 -16.92 -16.89
CA MET A 56 0.42 -18.15 -17.18
C MET A 56 -0.29 -19.02 -18.21
N ILE A 57 -1.60 -19.24 -18.04
CA ILE A 57 -2.41 -20.02 -18.99
C ILE A 57 -2.40 -19.34 -20.36
N TRP A 58 -2.64 -18.03 -20.41
CA TRP A 58 -2.64 -17.28 -21.66
C TRP A 58 -1.30 -17.37 -22.39
N ALA A 59 -0.18 -17.20 -21.67
CA ALA A 59 1.15 -17.32 -22.26
C ALA A 59 1.43 -18.71 -22.84
N LEU A 60 0.99 -19.78 -22.16
CA LEU A 60 1.17 -21.16 -22.60
C LEU A 60 0.28 -21.50 -23.81
N VAL A 61 -0.96 -21.00 -23.86
CA VAL A 61 -1.87 -21.18 -25.01
C VAL A 61 -1.36 -20.47 -26.27
N ASN A 62 -0.74 -19.30 -26.10
CA ASN A 62 -0.24 -18.48 -27.20
C ASN A 62 1.23 -18.74 -27.56
N CYS A 63 1.91 -19.65 -26.87
CA CYS A 63 3.23 -20.11 -27.26
C CYS A 63 3.10 -20.99 -28.51
N GLU A 64 3.81 -20.66 -29.60
CA GLU A 64 3.61 -21.31 -30.88
C GLU A 64 3.87 -22.83 -30.85
N TYR A 65 4.69 -23.30 -29.88
CA TYR A 65 5.03 -24.70 -29.63
C TYR A 65 5.30 -24.95 -28.14
N THR A 66 4.84 -26.10 -27.62
CA THR A 66 5.09 -26.52 -26.24
C THR A 66 5.71 -27.92 -26.19
N THR A 67 6.44 -28.17 -25.11
CA THR A 67 7.51 -29.17 -24.89
C THR A 67 7.12 -30.65 -25.04
N ASP A 68 8.16 -31.49 -25.05
CA ASP A 68 8.12 -32.96 -25.11
C ASP A 68 7.65 -33.58 -23.77
N TRP A 69 6.47 -33.20 -23.27
CA TRP A 69 5.94 -33.76 -22.02
C TRP A 69 5.26 -35.12 -22.27
N PRO A 70 5.50 -36.15 -21.45
CA PRO A 70 4.76 -37.40 -21.56
C PRO A 70 3.28 -37.11 -21.30
N THR A 71 2.44 -37.49 -22.26
CA THR A 71 0.98 -37.43 -22.14
C THR A 71 0.58 -38.07 -20.81
N PRO A 72 -0.06 -37.34 -19.88
CA PRO A 72 -0.58 -37.97 -18.67
C PRO A 72 -1.55 -39.07 -19.10
N SER A 73 -1.24 -40.31 -18.73
CA SER A 73 -2.05 -41.48 -19.03
C SER A 73 -3.35 -41.40 -18.23
N PHE A 74 -4.36 -40.76 -18.82
CA PHE A 74 -5.71 -40.79 -18.28
C PHE A 74 -6.27 -42.20 -18.44
N PRO A 75 -6.85 -42.80 -17.38
CA PRO A 75 -7.58 -44.05 -17.53
C PRO A 75 -8.77 -43.81 -18.45
N SER A 76 -8.69 -44.38 -19.65
CA SER A 76 -9.78 -44.45 -20.62
C SER A 76 -10.97 -45.15 -19.98
N SER A 77 -11.90 -44.37 -19.44
CA SER A 77 -13.18 -44.87 -18.98
C SER A 77 -14.07 -45.04 -20.21
N SER A 78 -14.07 -46.26 -20.77
CA SER A 78 -15.04 -46.65 -21.80
C SER A 78 -16.46 -46.50 -21.26
N PRO A 79 -17.39 -45.88 -22.01
CA PRO A 79 -18.78 -45.78 -21.59
C PRO A 79 -19.49 -47.09 -21.95
N ASN A 80 -19.66 -47.97 -20.96
CA ASN A 80 -20.66 -49.04 -21.08
C ASN A 80 -22.04 -48.43 -20.90
N SER A 81 -22.89 -48.68 -21.90
CA SER A 81 -24.30 -48.28 -21.94
C SER A 81 -25.10 -48.91 -20.79
N PRO A 82 -26.11 -48.22 -20.23
CA PRO A 82 -27.05 -48.84 -19.31
C PRO A 82 -28.19 -49.51 -20.07
N ASP A 83 -28.38 -50.80 -19.80
CA ASP A 83 -29.57 -51.56 -20.16
C ASP A 83 -30.66 -51.31 -19.08
N PRO A 84 -31.92 -51.00 -19.42
CA PRO A 84 -32.97 -50.69 -18.46
C PRO A 84 -33.92 -51.87 -18.26
N SER A 85 -33.92 -52.48 -17.07
CA SER A 85 -35.03 -53.35 -16.67
C SER A 85 -35.20 -53.45 -15.15
N LEU A 86 -36.33 -52.88 -14.71
CA LEU A 86 -37.31 -53.43 -13.75
C LEU A 86 -36.79 -54.08 -12.45
N ALA A 87 -37.13 -53.48 -11.30
CA ALA A 87 -38.15 -54.05 -10.42
C ALA A 87 -38.41 -53.18 -9.18
N SER A 88 -39.71 -53.02 -8.92
CA SER A 88 -40.34 -52.41 -7.76
C SER A 88 -39.90 -52.98 -6.42
N GLY A 89 -39.94 -52.14 -5.37
CA GLY A 89 -39.83 -52.59 -3.98
C GLY A 89 -40.24 -51.50 -3.00
N ASN A 90 -41.54 -51.45 -2.70
CA ASN A 90 -42.13 -50.73 -1.58
C ASN A 90 -41.40 -51.02 -0.27
N THR A 91 -41.12 -50.00 0.54
CA THR A 91 -41.41 -50.00 2.00
C THR A 91 -41.23 -48.60 2.60
N SER A 92 -42.29 -48.14 3.24
CA SER A 92 -42.34 -47.16 4.33
C SER A 92 -43.18 -47.79 5.45
N PRO A 93 -43.25 -47.27 6.69
CA PRO A 93 -42.30 -46.52 7.52
C PRO A 93 -42.13 -47.26 8.89
N PRO A 94 -41.60 -46.65 9.99
CA PRO A 94 -42.41 -45.72 10.80
C PRO A 94 -41.64 -44.55 11.45
N ALA A 95 -42.43 -43.58 11.91
CA ALA A 95 -42.10 -42.48 12.80
C ALA A 95 -41.76 -42.96 14.23
N ASN A 96 -40.93 -42.22 14.97
CA ASN A 96 -41.27 -41.61 16.27
C ASN A 96 -40.06 -41.01 17.03
N ASN A 97 -40.42 -40.10 17.96
CA ASN A 97 -39.68 -39.49 19.08
C ASN A 97 -38.84 -38.27 18.72
N MET A 98 -39.27 -37.02 18.95
CA MET A 98 -39.81 -36.41 20.19
C MET A 98 -38.87 -36.63 21.38
N VAL A 99 -37.95 -35.68 21.59
CA VAL A 99 -37.33 -35.46 22.90
C VAL A 99 -37.37 -33.97 23.20
N ASP A 100 -38.13 -33.71 24.25
CA ASP A 100 -38.40 -32.46 24.95
C ASP A 100 -37.25 -32.23 25.95
N PHE A 101 -36.69 -31.03 25.99
CA PHE A 101 -35.81 -30.60 27.09
C PHE A 101 -36.12 -29.15 27.43
N GLY A 102 -37.09 -28.98 28.33
CA GLY A 102 -37.18 -27.82 29.19
C GLY A 102 -36.59 -28.12 30.56
N THR A 103 -35.64 -27.31 31.03
CA THR A 103 -35.42 -27.06 32.46
C THR A 103 -34.81 -25.68 32.68
N SER A 104 -35.65 -24.83 33.27
CA SER A 104 -35.46 -23.70 34.19
C SER A 104 -34.07 -23.35 34.76
N LEU A 105 -33.78 -22.04 34.71
CA LEU A 105 -33.28 -21.08 35.73
C LEU A 105 -33.04 -21.57 37.19
N PRO A 106 -32.06 -20.99 37.93
CA PRO A 106 -32.21 -19.66 38.57
C PRO A 106 -30.96 -18.75 38.42
N ASP A 107 -31.09 -17.44 38.20
CA ASP A 107 -31.31 -16.36 39.18
C ASP A 107 -30.28 -16.30 40.34
N ALA A 108 -29.41 -15.29 40.29
CA ALA A 108 -28.58 -14.84 41.40
C ALA A 108 -28.21 -13.36 41.22
N SER A 109 -29.08 -12.50 41.75
CA SER A 109 -28.77 -11.12 42.12
C SER A 109 -27.74 -11.08 43.24
N LEU A 110 -26.69 -10.25 43.12
CA LEU A 110 -25.98 -9.72 44.29
C LEU A 110 -25.49 -8.29 44.04
N ARG A 111 -26.05 -7.39 44.85
CA ARG A 111 -25.64 -5.99 45.09
C ARG A 111 -24.27 -5.95 45.77
N ILE A 112 -23.42 -4.98 45.42
CA ILE A 112 -22.61 -4.22 46.41
C ILE A 112 -22.51 -2.76 45.94
N ALA A 113 -22.70 -1.85 46.91
CA ALA A 113 -22.67 -0.40 46.80
C ALA A 113 -21.35 0.19 47.34
N ASN A 114 -21.15 1.49 47.04
CA ASN A 114 -20.24 2.46 47.69
C ASN A 114 -18.72 2.29 47.42
N ALA A 115 -17.90 3.34 47.30
CA ALA A 115 -17.92 4.63 47.99
C ALA A 115 -17.14 5.72 47.21
N ASN A 116 -17.61 6.96 47.38
CA ASN A 116 -16.90 8.22 47.13
C ASN A 116 -15.59 8.33 47.91
N ARG A 117 -14.59 9.01 47.34
CA ARG A 117 -13.67 9.87 48.12
C ARG A 117 -12.98 10.91 47.23
N ASN A 118 -13.38 12.17 47.45
CA ASN A 118 -12.59 13.38 47.21
C ASN A 118 -11.36 13.39 48.11
N THR A 119 -10.24 13.90 47.61
CA THR A 119 -9.31 14.75 48.39
C THR A 119 -8.55 15.67 47.43
N ASP A 120 -8.94 16.94 47.42
CA ASP A 120 -8.03 18.06 47.20
C ASP A 120 -7.01 18.12 48.36
N THR A 121 -5.78 18.51 48.07
CA THR A 121 -5.01 19.46 48.90
C THR A 121 -3.78 19.97 48.14
N ASN A 122 -3.82 21.26 47.82
CA ASN A 122 -2.67 22.16 47.68
C ASN A 122 -1.64 21.95 48.80
N SER A 123 -0.35 22.16 48.51
CA SER A 123 0.52 23.14 49.19
C SER A 123 1.98 22.95 48.74
N ASP A 124 2.48 23.88 47.94
CA ASP A 124 3.88 24.32 47.92
C ASP A 124 4.02 25.40 49.02
N PRO A 125 5.15 25.51 49.73
CA PRO A 125 6.05 26.61 49.38
C PRO A 125 7.56 26.33 49.60
N THR A 126 8.35 26.65 48.58
CA THR A 126 9.48 27.60 48.59
C THR A 126 10.08 27.98 49.96
N ALA A 127 11.35 27.65 50.20
CA ALA A 127 12.46 28.62 50.38
C ALA A 127 13.67 28.07 51.18
N ARG A 128 14.85 28.45 50.67
CA ARG A 128 16.00 29.07 51.39
C ARG A 128 17.30 28.28 51.64
N ALA A 129 18.36 29.02 51.31
CA ALA A 129 19.72 29.09 51.86
C ALA A 129 20.70 27.99 51.39
N ALA A 130 21.66 28.28 50.49
CA ALA A 130 22.87 29.09 50.64
C ALA A 130 23.89 28.47 51.60
N LEU A 131 25.09 28.13 51.10
CA LEU A 131 26.42 28.57 51.60
C LEU A 131 27.58 27.77 50.97
N THR A 132 28.49 28.52 50.33
CA THR A 132 29.97 28.47 50.39
C THR A 132 30.75 27.19 50.12
N GLY A 133 31.82 27.35 49.32
CA GLY A 133 33.03 26.53 49.48
C GLY A 133 33.98 26.56 48.29
N ASN A 134 34.95 27.47 48.34
CA ASN A 134 36.08 27.66 47.43
C ASN A 134 36.83 26.35 47.12
N GLU A 135 37.38 26.22 45.90
CA GLU A 135 38.79 25.85 45.74
C GLU A 135 39.33 26.17 44.33
N THR A 136 40.46 26.86 44.35
CA THR A 136 41.33 27.25 43.25
C THR A 136 42.21 26.10 42.82
N VAL A 137 42.27 25.77 41.53
CA VAL A 137 43.48 25.21 40.91
C VAL A 137 43.70 25.88 39.55
N ALA A 138 44.83 26.56 39.46
CA ALA A 138 45.40 27.09 38.23
C ALA A 138 45.93 25.95 37.37
N ALA A 139 45.59 25.94 36.09
CA ALA A 139 46.42 25.38 35.05
C ALA A 139 46.09 26.10 33.73
N LEU A 140 47.00 27.00 33.36
CA LEU A 140 47.16 27.50 32.00
C LEU A 140 47.45 26.31 31.09
N ASP A 141 46.60 26.09 30.09
CA ASP A 141 47.08 25.49 28.85
C ASP A 141 46.34 26.07 27.63
N SER A 142 47.08 26.89 26.90
CA SER A 142 46.98 27.20 25.47
C SER A 142 45.62 27.03 24.79
N LEU A 143 44.73 28.02 24.97
CA LEU A 143 43.66 28.30 24.01
C LEU A 143 44.29 28.94 22.77
N ALA A 144 44.75 28.11 21.83
CA ALA A 144 44.87 28.53 20.44
C ALA A 144 43.46 28.86 19.94
N VAL A 145 43.09 30.15 19.96
CA VAL A 145 41.96 30.68 19.22
C VAL A 145 42.27 30.44 17.75
N THR A 146 41.89 29.28 17.27
CA THR A 146 41.86 28.97 15.84
C THR A 146 40.79 29.90 15.28
N GLU A 147 41.19 30.86 14.45
CA GLU A 147 40.23 31.64 13.69
C GLU A 147 39.23 30.68 13.05
N PRO A 148 37.91 30.95 13.13
CA PRO A 148 36.91 30.08 12.52
C PRO A 148 37.19 30.04 11.02
N VAL A 149 37.78 28.94 10.57
CA VAL A 149 37.98 28.65 9.15
C VAL A 149 36.61 28.86 8.50
N SER A 150 36.54 29.81 7.56
CA SER A 150 35.29 30.17 6.90
C SER A 150 34.67 28.90 6.33
N SER A 151 33.63 28.39 7.00
CA SER A 151 33.01 27.14 6.64
C SER A 151 32.22 27.40 5.37
N GLU A 152 32.81 27.08 4.22
CA GLU A 152 32.13 27.17 2.94
C GLU A 152 30.81 26.41 3.05
N SER A 153 29.73 27.03 2.61
CA SER A 153 28.40 26.44 2.64
C SER A 153 27.86 26.35 1.21
N ARG A 154 27.33 25.20 0.84
CA ARG A 154 26.78 24.95 -0.50
C ARG A 154 25.31 24.58 -0.42
N SER A 155 24.57 24.89 -1.49
CA SER A 155 23.16 24.54 -1.58
C SER A 155 23.01 23.12 -2.13
N VAL A 156 22.10 22.35 -1.56
CA VAL A 156 21.76 21.01 -2.05
C VAL A 156 20.24 20.87 -2.16
N VAL A 157 19.79 20.20 -3.21
CA VAL A 157 18.38 19.86 -3.42
C VAL A 157 18.14 18.45 -2.90
N LEU A 158 17.38 18.35 -1.82
CA LEU A 158 16.89 17.09 -1.28
C LEU A 158 15.61 16.67 -2.02
N LEU A 159 15.62 15.48 -2.61
CA LEU A 159 14.44 14.80 -3.14
C LEU A 159 13.87 13.94 -2.03
N ILE A 160 12.75 14.36 -1.45
CA ILE A 160 12.15 13.74 -0.27
C ILE A 160 11.01 12.83 -0.71
N THR A 161 11.12 11.55 -0.37
CA THR A 161 10.06 10.54 -0.53
C THR A 161 9.54 10.18 0.87
N ASP A 162 8.37 10.70 1.21
CA ASP A 162 7.70 10.37 2.47
C ASP A 162 6.79 9.16 2.30
N ILE A 163 7.19 8.05 2.93
CA ILE A 163 6.44 6.78 2.98
C ILE A 163 5.89 6.51 4.38
N ARG A 164 5.86 7.50 5.28
CA ARG A 164 5.28 7.33 6.63
C ARG A 164 3.77 7.04 6.55
N ASN A 165 3.09 7.56 5.54
CA ASN A 165 1.71 7.21 5.23
C ASN A 165 1.68 6.03 4.25
N ILE A 166 1.33 4.84 4.74
CA ILE A 166 1.23 3.62 3.94
C ILE A 166 0.22 3.71 2.78
N PHE A 167 -0.69 4.69 2.82
CA PHE A 167 -1.72 4.89 1.81
C PHE A 167 -1.37 5.98 0.78
N SER A 168 -0.32 6.77 1.02
CA SER A 168 0.10 7.83 0.11
C SER A 168 1.60 8.06 0.19
N VAL A 169 2.30 7.77 -0.90
CA VAL A 169 3.71 8.18 -1.06
C VAL A 169 3.73 9.63 -1.51
N GLU A 170 4.22 10.52 -0.65
CA GLU A 170 4.39 11.93 -0.99
C GLU A 170 5.82 12.15 -1.49
N LYS A 171 5.96 12.88 -2.60
CA LYS A 171 7.26 13.22 -3.19
C LYS A 171 7.37 14.71 -3.37
N TYR A 172 8.34 15.32 -2.70
CA TYR A 172 8.61 16.75 -2.79
C TYR A 172 10.11 17.00 -2.84
N SER A 173 10.49 18.23 -3.15
CA SER A 173 11.89 18.63 -3.22
C SER A 173 12.12 19.86 -2.38
N GLN A 174 13.14 19.84 -1.53
CA GLN A 174 13.51 20.94 -0.66
C GLN A 174 14.94 21.35 -0.95
N ARG A 175 15.17 22.66 -1.12
CA ARG A 175 16.53 23.21 -1.21
C ARG A 175 16.97 23.61 0.19
N ILE A 176 18.14 23.13 0.61
CA ILE A 176 18.77 23.48 1.88
C ILE A 176 20.20 23.98 1.64
N THR A 177 20.78 24.61 2.64
CA THR A 177 22.18 25.06 2.64
C THR A 177 22.90 24.31 3.74
N VAL A 178 24.03 23.68 3.42
CA VAL A 178 24.79 22.84 4.35
C VAL A 178 26.28 23.19 4.31
N PRO A 179 26.98 23.11 5.44
CA PRO A 179 28.42 23.31 5.50
C PRO A 179 29.17 22.19 4.75
N VAL A 180 30.24 22.57 4.06
CA VAL A 180 31.17 21.64 3.39
C VAL A 180 32.19 21.14 4.41
N VAL A 181 32.26 19.82 4.61
CA VAL A 181 33.21 19.18 5.54
C VAL A 181 34.60 19.08 4.93
N SER A 182 34.68 18.74 3.64
CA SER A 182 35.93 18.76 2.88
C SER A 182 35.66 18.80 1.37
N ASP A 183 36.50 19.53 0.66
CA ASP A 183 36.57 19.55 -0.81
C ASP A 183 37.54 18.47 -1.37
N ASN A 184 38.13 17.64 -0.49
CA ASN A 184 39.04 16.55 -0.86
C ASN A 184 38.29 15.29 -1.36
N SER A 185 37.21 15.49 -2.09
CA SER A 185 36.56 14.37 -2.77
C SER A 185 37.47 13.84 -3.89
N ARG A 186 37.30 12.57 -4.26
CA ARG A 186 38.16 11.92 -5.27
C ARG A 186 37.96 12.49 -6.67
N GLN A 187 36.87 13.22 -6.90
CA GLN A 187 36.54 13.84 -8.18
C GLN A 187 36.45 15.36 -8.01
N PRO A 188 37.02 16.17 -8.92
CA PRO A 188 37.15 17.63 -8.77
C PRO A 188 35.82 18.43 -8.74
N GLN A 189 34.68 17.75 -8.59
CA GLN A 189 33.34 18.34 -8.58
C GLN A 189 32.40 17.72 -7.51
N GLU A 190 32.89 16.76 -6.74
CA GLU A 190 32.15 16.23 -5.58
C GLU A 190 32.56 16.99 -4.33
N TRP A 191 31.68 17.06 -3.35
CA TRP A 191 32.02 17.63 -2.04
C TRP A 191 31.34 16.82 -0.95
N ARG A 192 31.85 16.92 0.27
CA ARG A 192 31.34 16.15 1.41
C ARG A 192 30.58 17.04 2.36
N ALA A 193 29.45 16.56 2.85
CA ALA A 193 28.68 17.18 3.91
C ALA A 193 28.36 16.16 4.99
N ASN A 194 28.29 16.61 6.24
CA ASN A 194 27.89 15.73 7.32
C ASN A 194 26.37 15.47 7.24
N ALA A 195 25.95 14.22 7.35
CA ALA A 195 24.54 13.81 7.36
C ALA A 195 23.75 14.52 8.47
N LYS A 196 24.38 14.76 9.63
CA LYS A 196 23.78 15.49 10.74
C LYS A 196 23.46 16.93 10.34
N ASP A 197 24.34 17.59 9.60
CA ASP A 197 24.15 18.96 9.16
C ASP A 197 23.07 19.04 8.07
N ILE A 198 23.03 18.06 7.17
CA ILE A 198 21.96 17.92 6.16
C ILE A 198 20.58 17.82 6.82
N ILE A 199 20.43 16.92 7.80
CA ILE A 199 19.14 16.78 8.49
C ILE A 199 18.83 18.00 9.35
N SER A 200 19.81 18.57 10.04
CA SER A 200 19.60 19.78 10.84
C SER A 200 19.12 20.94 9.97
N ALA A 201 19.76 21.15 8.82
CA ALA A 201 19.31 22.16 7.85
C ALA A 201 17.91 21.85 7.31
N LEU A 202 17.56 20.58 7.10
CA LEU A 202 16.21 20.20 6.69
C LEU A 202 15.16 20.48 7.77
N GLN A 203 15.44 20.14 9.04
CA GLN A 203 14.56 20.43 10.19
C GLN A 203 14.30 21.93 10.34
N LEU A 204 15.32 22.77 10.09
CA LEU A 204 15.19 24.23 10.11
C LEU A 204 14.40 24.79 8.91
N SER A 205 14.37 24.07 7.77
CA SER A 205 13.86 24.59 6.50
C SER A 205 12.33 24.52 6.29
N SER A 206 11.53 24.49 7.36
CA SER A 206 10.04 24.33 7.37
C SER A 206 9.49 22.91 7.21
N SER A 207 10.35 21.92 7.00
CA SER A 207 9.98 20.50 6.89
C SER A 207 10.46 19.70 8.11
N ALA A 208 9.99 20.07 9.30
CA ALA A 208 10.26 19.26 10.49
C ALA A 208 9.63 17.87 10.31
N PHE A 209 10.45 16.83 10.42
CA PHE A 209 9.99 15.46 10.30
C PHE A 209 10.51 14.62 11.47
N GLU A 210 9.66 13.72 11.95
CA GLU A 210 10.03 12.74 12.96
C GLU A 210 10.00 11.34 12.35
N GLY A 211 10.91 10.48 12.85
CA GLY A 211 10.96 9.07 12.51
C GLY A 211 12.28 8.66 11.86
N SER A 212 12.26 7.46 11.28
CA SER A 212 13.44 6.90 10.62
C SER A 212 13.62 7.50 9.24
N ALA A 213 14.85 7.89 8.95
CA ALA A 213 15.23 8.45 7.67
C ALA A 213 16.37 7.65 7.06
N ARG A 214 16.29 7.48 5.74
CA ARG A 214 17.36 6.98 4.89
C ARG A 214 17.83 8.14 4.01
N ILE A 215 19.10 8.53 4.11
CA ILE A 215 19.72 9.56 3.30
C ILE A 215 20.70 8.88 2.35
N GLY A 216 20.66 9.22 1.07
CA GLY A 216 21.62 8.72 0.11
C GLY A 216 21.65 9.56 -1.16
N THR A 217 22.35 9.09 -2.16
CA THR A 217 22.26 9.65 -3.52
C THR A 217 21.26 8.84 -4.35
N PRO A 218 20.68 9.41 -5.41
CA PRO A 218 19.80 8.67 -6.32
C PRO A 218 20.55 7.60 -7.15
N TYR A 219 21.87 7.46 -6.98
CA TYR A 219 22.72 6.54 -7.72
C TYR A 219 23.12 5.36 -6.81
N GLU A 220 22.13 4.62 -6.30
CA GLU A 220 22.36 3.50 -5.36
C GLU A 220 23.23 2.37 -5.95
N ASP A 221 23.35 2.29 -7.27
CA ASP A 221 24.16 1.28 -7.97
C ASP A 221 25.67 1.57 -7.90
N ASP A 222 26.07 2.79 -7.53
CA ASP A 222 27.48 3.17 -7.40
C ASP A 222 27.94 2.95 -5.95
N PRO A 223 28.89 2.02 -5.71
CA PRO A 223 29.38 1.71 -4.35
C PRO A 223 30.09 2.89 -3.67
N HIS A 224 30.41 3.96 -4.40
CA HIS A 224 31.00 5.17 -3.85
C HIS A 224 30.00 6.06 -3.11
N TYR A 225 28.69 5.89 -3.34
CA TYR A 225 27.66 6.63 -2.65
C TYR A 225 27.08 5.82 -1.49
N LEU A 226 27.52 6.17 -0.28
CA LEU A 226 27.02 5.57 0.94
C LEU A 226 25.57 6.02 1.21
N THR A 227 24.76 5.06 1.64
CA THR A 227 23.45 5.32 2.23
C THR A 227 23.59 5.34 3.74
N PHE A 228 23.08 6.38 4.38
CA PHE A 228 23.03 6.49 5.84
C PHE A 228 21.61 6.27 6.35
N LEU A 229 21.53 5.58 7.48
CA LEU A 229 20.30 5.34 8.23
C LEU A 229 20.41 6.05 9.57
N GLY A 230 19.32 6.69 10.00
CA GLY A 230 19.25 7.27 11.33
C GLY A 230 17.82 7.61 11.75
N ILE A 231 17.69 8.14 12.96
CA ILE A 231 16.41 8.56 13.52
C ILE A 231 16.44 10.06 13.77
N ALA A 232 15.45 10.78 13.27
CA ALA A 232 15.13 12.13 13.72
C ALA A 232 14.14 12.05 14.88
N ARG A 233 14.54 12.53 16.07
CA ARG A 233 13.68 12.71 17.25
C ARG A 233 13.93 14.08 17.85
N ASP A 234 12.86 14.80 18.18
CA ASP A 234 12.94 16.10 18.87
C ASP A 234 13.84 17.11 18.14
N GLY A 235 13.82 17.09 16.80
CA GLY A 235 14.66 17.94 15.95
C GLY A 235 16.15 17.52 15.88
N VAL A 236 16.54 16.45 16.56
CA VAL A 236 17.91 15.91 16.56
C VAL A 236 17.98 14.65 15.73
N PHE A 237 18.91 14.60 14.78
CA PHE A 237 19.23 13.39 14.02
C PHE A 237 20.34 12.60 14.72
N GLN A 238 20.06 11.34 14.99
CA GLN A 238 21.01 10.38 15.52
C GLN A 238 21.37 9.40 14.38
N PRO A 239 22.51 9.60 13.68
CA PRO A 239 23.00 8.65 12.69
C PRO A 239 23.41 7.34 13.39
N ASN A 240 23.22 6.21 12.72
CA ASN A 240 23.65 4.91 13.26
C ASN A 240 25.17 4.71 13.22
N ASP A 241 25.85 5.36 12.27
CA ASP A 241 27.30 5.21 12.06
C ASP A 241 28.06 6.47 12.49
N SER A 242 29.26 6.28 13.06
CA SER A 242 30.13 7.35 13.55
C SER A 242 30.79 8.16 12.44
N GLU A 243 30.91 7.61 11.23
CA GLU A 243 31.35 8.33 10.04
C GLU A 243 30.14 8.70 9.19
N SER A 244 29.64 9.92 9.32
CA SER A 244 28.38 10.36 8.71
C SER A 244 28.58 11.31 7.53
N ASP A 245 29.74 11.28 6.87
CA ASP A 245 30.03 12.16 5.74
C ASP A 245 29.47 11.59 4.43
N ILE A 246 28.58 12.37 3.80
CA ILE A 246 27.93 12.03 2.53
C ILE A 246 28.67 12.70 1.39
N CYS A 247 29.11 11.92 0.40
CA CYS A 247 29.57 12.47 -0.88
C CYS A 247 28.37 12.99 -1.68
N ILE A 248 28.35 14.28 -1.97
CA ILE A 248 27.32 14.93 -2.77
C ILE A 248 27.82 15.07 -4.22
N PRO A 249 27.12 14.49 -5.20
CA PRO A 249 27.52 14.58 -6.60
C PRO A 249 27.31 16.00 -7.14
N VAL A 250 28.01 16.31 -8.24
CA VAL A 250 28.00 17.60 -8.97
C VAL A 250 26.61 18.18 -9.23
N ARG A 251 25.61 17.30 -9.39
CA ARG A 251 24.22 17.72 -9.67
C ARG A 251 23.48 18.23 -8.42
N GLU A 252 24.16 18.32 -7.27
CA GLU A 252 23.65 18.83 -5.99
C GLU A 252 22.31 18.21 -5.58
N LYS A 253 22.13 16.92 -5.86
CA LYS A 253 20.89 16.19 -5.58
C LYS A 253 21.17 15.04 -4.64
N LEU A 254 20.45 15.02 -3.53
CA LEU A 254 20.39 13.90 -2.60
C LEU A 254 18.96 13.36 -2.54
N GLU A 255 18.83 12.10 -2.19
CA GLU A 255 17.55 11.45 -1.94
C GLU A 255 17.39 11.18 -0.45
N LEU A 256 16.23 11.56 0.08
CA LEU A 256 15.83 11.33 1.46
C LEU A 256 14.54 10.52 1.46
N THR A 257 14.57 9.32 2.02
CA THR A 257 13.37 8.51 2.24
C THR A 257 12.99 8.53 3.71
N LEU A 258 11.77 8.98 4.01
CA LEU A 258 11.22 9.01 5.36
C LEU A 258 10.28 7.84 5.57
N ALA A 259 10.56 7.00 6.56
CA ALA A 259 9.78 5.80 6.83
C ALA A 259 9.23 5.81 8.25
N LYS A 260 7.99 5.34 8.40
CA LYS A 260 7.41 5.11 9.73
C LYS A 260 8.06 3.84 10.27
N LEU A 261 8.92 3.98 11.28
CA LEU A 261 9.37 2.82 12.04
C LEU A 261 8.11 2.23 12.69
N LYS A 262 7.78 0.97 12.36
CA LYS A 262 6.91 0.22 13.25
C LYS A 262 7.65 0.23 14.58
N ARG A 263 7.07 0.86 15.62
CA ARG A 263 7.51 0.53 16.98
C ARG A 263 7.41 -0.99 17.04
N ALA A 264 8.56 -1.67 17.17
CA ALA A 264 8.54 -3.01 17.70
C ALA A 264 7.66 -2.89 18.94
N ARG A 265 6.55 -3.63 19.00
CA ARG A 265 5.75 -3.70 20.21
C ARG A 265 6.76 -3.94 21.32
N GLU A 266 6.86 -3.03 22.27
CA GLU A 266 7.34 -3.37 23.60
C GLU A 266 6.35 -4.44 24.07
N SER A 267 6.64 -5.70 23.71
CA SER A 267 5.96 -6.82 24.30
C SER A 267 6.56 -6.94 25.68
N ASP A 268 5.78 -6.55 26.68
CA ASP A 268 5.96 -6.87 28.10
C ASP A 268 5.84 -8.40 28.36
N ASP A 269 6.11 -9.23 27.35
CA ASP A 269 6.07 -10.68 27.42
C ASP A 269 7.51 -11.17 27.61
N THR A 270 7.93 -11.19 28.87
CA THR A 270 9.08 -11.96 29.34
C THR A 270 8.78 -13.45 29.19
N ASP A 271 8.97 -14.01 28.01
CA ASP A 271 9.68 -15.28 27.85
C ASP A 271 9.73 -15.73 26.38
N LEU A 272 10.85 -16.36 26.04
CA LEU A 272 11.21 -16.94 24.74
C LEU A 272 11.69 -15.92 23.70
N THR A 273 12.99 -15.66 23.75
CA THR A 273 13.79 -15.00 22.71
C THR A 273 13.99 -15.91 21.49
N PRO A 274 13.33 -15.67 20.33
CA PRO A 274 14.04 -15.79 19.07
C PRO A 274 15.05 -14.64 18.98
N PRO A 275 16.13 -14.75 18.19
CA PRO A 275 17.07 -13.65 18.03
C PRO A 275 16.31 -12.44 17.47
N LEU A 276 16.28 -11.36 18.26
CA LEU A 276 15.80 -10.04 17.84
C LEU A 276 16.51 -9.71 16.52
N ARG A 277 15.79 -9.85 15.40
CA ARG A 277 16.19 -9.19 14.16
C ARG A 277 16.23 -7.71 14.50
N GLU A 278 17.40 -7.10 14.35
CA GLU A 278 17.55 -5.67 14.61
C GLU A 278 16.44 -4.91 13.85
N PRO A 279 15.75 -3.94 14.48
CA PRO A 279 14.69 -3.14 13.86
C PRO A 279 15.09 -2.56 12.49
N TRP A 280 16.39 -2.42 12.25
CA TRP A 280 17.00 -1.97 11.01
C TRP A 280 17.03 -3.02 9.90
N VAL A 281 17.16 -4.31 10.21
CA VAL A 281 17.03 -5.38 9.23
C VAL A 281 15.60 -5.41 8.71
N GLU A 282 14.61 -5.20 9.59
CA GLU A 282 13.21 -5.05 9.17
C GLU A 282 12.97 -3.77 8.38
N LEU A 283 13.59 -2.64 8.77
CA LEU A 283 13.51 -1.40 8.01
C LEU A 283 14.21 -1.51 6.65
N GLN A 284 15.37 -2.16 6.57
CA GLN A 284 16.08 -2.42 5.32
C GLN A 284 15.29 -3.39 4.46
N ASP A 285 14.71 -4.45 5.01
CA ASP A 285 13.85 -5.37 4.27
C ASP A 285 12.56 -4.68 3.82
N HIS A 286 11.98 -3.81 4.65
CA HIS A 286 10.80 -3.02 4.31
C HIS A 286 11.11 -1.97 3.25
N ILE A 287 12.20 -1.22 3.38
CA ILE A 287 12.67 -0.25 2.38
C ILE A 287 13.09 -1.00 1.12
N LYS A 288 13.86 -2.08 1.17
CA LYS A 288 14.21 -2.89 -0.02
C LYS A 288 12.95 -3.46 -0.68
N HIS A 289 11.96 -3.89 0.11
CA HIS A 289 10.69 -4.38 -0.43
C HIS A 289 9.85 -3.26 -1.04
N GLN A 290 9.73 -2.10 -0.38
CA GLN A 290 8.99 -0.92 -0.85
C GLN A 290 9.69 -0.26 -2.03
N SER A 291 11.01 -0.09 -1.99
CA SER A 291 11.87 0.35 -3.07
C SER A 291 11.84 -0.65 -4.23
N ARG A 292 11.79 -1.97 -4.02
CA ARG A 292 11.56 -2.92 -5.12
C ARG A 292 10.16 -2.83 -5.70
N VAL A 293 9.14 -2.62 -4.89
CA VAL A 293 7.76 -2.37 -5.37
C VAL A 293 7.68 -1.03 -6.11
N ALA A 294 8.42 -0.02 -5.66
CA ALA A 294 8.53 1.29 -6.27
C ALA A 294 9.38 1.25 -7.54
N VAL A 295 10.49 0.50 -7.60
CA VAL A 295 11.38 0.31 -8.77
C VAL A 295 10.70 -0.57 -9.82
N LEU A 296 9.97 -1.62 -9.43
CA LEU A 296 9.08 -2.33 -10.36
C LEU A 296 7.93 -1.44 -10.85
N SER A 297 7.53 -0.43 -10.06
CA SER A 297 6.63 0.64 -10.52
C SER A 297 7.34 1.79 -11.26
N SER A 298 8.68 1.85 -11.26
CA SER A 298 9.51 2.95 -11.81
C SER A 298 10.41 2.52 -12.97
N ALA A 299 10.51 1.23 -13.29
CA ALA A 299 11.10 0.71 -14.54
C ALA A 299 10.27 1.12 -15.77
N THR A 300 9.05 1.60 -15.55
CA THR A 300 8.47 2.63 -16.40
C THR A 300 8.77 3.98 -15.75
N THR A 301 9.73 4.72 -16.31
CA THR A 301 9.86 6.15 -16.05
C THR A 301 8.52 6.79 -16.40
N ARG A 302 7.59 6.87 -15.43
CA ARG A 302 6.37 7.63 -15.58
C ARG A 302 6.81 9.08 -15.59
N VAL A 303 7.12 9.57 -16.80
CA VAL A 303 6.97 10.96 -17.17
C VAL A 303 5.77 11.47 -16.40
N ARG A 304 5.99 12.41 -15.47
CA ARG A 304 4.89 13.06 -14.76
C ARG A 304 3.97 13.56 -15.85
N ARG A 305 2.87 12.85 -16.09
CA ARG A 305 1.94 13.19 -17.15
C ARG A 305 1.48 14.59 -16.81
N THR A 306 1.82 15.55 -17.65
CA THR A 306 1.30 16.91 -17.57
C THR A 306 -0.21 16.79 -17.47
N VAL A 307 -0.72 17.16 -16.29
CA VAL A 307 -2.15 17.23 -16.05
C VAL A 307 -2.65 18.34 -16.95
N HIS A 308 -3.33 17.98 -18.03
CA HIS A 308 -3.99 18.95 -18.86
C HIS A 308 -5.34 19.26 -18.22
N PRO A 309 -5.62 20.51 -17.83
CA PRO A 309 -6.93 20.90 -17.31
C PRO A 309 -8.00 20.65 -18.36
N LEU A 310 -9.23 20.34 -17.95
CA LEU A 310 -10.36 20.14 -18.85
C LEU A 310 -10.66 21.41 -19.63
N THR A 311 -11.05 21.26 -20.89
CA THR A 311 -11.60 22.37 -21.67
C THR A 311 -13.03 22.62 -21.19
N PRO A 312 -13.56 23.84 -21.34
CA PRO A 312 -14.96 24.11 -21.03
C PRO A 312 -15.93 23.18 -21.76
N ALA A 313 -15.62 22.76 -22.99
CA ALA A 313 -16.46 21.85 -23.77
C ALA A 313 -16.50 20.43 -23.16
N GLU A 314 -15.34 19.89 -22.76
CA GLU A 314 -15.24 18.59 -22.08
C GLU A 314 -15.92 18.60 -20.71
N GLU A 315 -15.72 19.66 -19.92
CA GLU A 315 -16.34 19.83 -18.60
C GLU A 315 -17.86 19.92 -18.71
N ASN A 316 -18.37 20.74 -19.63
CA ASN A 316 -19.80 20.87 -19.88
C ASN A 316 -20.41 19.54 -20.35
N TRP A 317 -19.72 18.82 -21.23
CA TRP A 317 -20.21 17.52 -21.71
C TRP A 317 -20.28 16.49 -20.59
N LEU A 318 -19.22 16.31 -19.81
CA LEU A 318 -19.23 15.36 -18.69
C LEU A 318 -20.22 15.76 -17.60
N THR A 319 -20.40 17.06 -17.36
CA THR A 319 -21.38 17.58 -16.40
C THR A 319 -22.81 17.30 -16.87
N ALA A 320 -23.12 17.49 -18.16
CA ALA A 320 -24.39 17.11 -18.74
C ALA A 320 -24.64 15.61 -18.59
N ARG A 321 -23.62 14.77 -18.83
CA ARG A 321 -23.69 13.33 -18.60
C ARG A 321 -23.89 12.92 -17.15
N ALA A 322 -23.38 13.72 -16.20
CA ALA A 322 -23.65 13.52 -14.79
C ALA A 322 -25.11 13.87 -14.47
N GLN A 323 -25.61 15.00 -14.99
CA GLN A 323 -26.99 15.45 -14.81
C GLN A 323 -28.05 14.49 -15.36
N GLU A 324 -27.75 13.82 -16.48
CA GLU A 324 -28.61 12.78 -17.06
C GLU A 324 -28.64 11.48 -16.26
N MET A 325 -27.67 11.26 -15.36
CA MET A 325 -27.58 10.03 -14.58
C MET A 325 -28.50 10.07 -13.36
N GLU A 326 -29.27 9.00 -13.18
CA GLU A 326 -30.13 8.82 -12.00
C GLU A 326 -29.33 8.98 -10.70
N GLY A 327 -29.88 9.74 -9.75
CA GLY A 327 -29.26 10.03 -8.46
C GLY A 327 -28.34 11.25 -8.45
N TYR A 328 -28.11 11.93 -9.58
CA TYR A 328 -27.26 13.13 -9.61
C TYR A 328 -27.77 14.26 -8.72
N THR A 329 -29.09 14.48 -8.68
CA THR A 329 -29.70 15.51 -7.82
C THR A 329 -29.44 15.22 -6.34
N ILE A 330 -29.58 13.97 -5.92
CA ILE A 330 -29.27 13.52 -4.55
C ILE A 330 -27.78 13.68 -4.25
N PHE A 331 -26.91 13.26 -5.18
CA PHE A 331 -25.47 13.44 -5.07
C PHE A 331 -25.08 14.91 -4.87
N LEU A 332 -25.66 15.81 -5.67
CA LEU A 332 -25.38 17.24 -5.61
C LEU A 332 -25.86 17.87 -4.30
N GLN A 333 -27.05 17.51 -3.83
CA GLN A 333 -27.60 17.95 -2.53
C GLN A 333 -26.70 17.52 -1.36
N ASN A 334 -26.03 16.38 -1.49
CA ASN A 334 -25.23 15.76 -0.45
C ASN A 334 -23.77 16.25 -0.41
N ARG A 335 -23.26 16.89 -1.46
CA ARG A 335 -21.82 17.21 -1.60
C ARG A 335 -21.23 18.09 -0.48
N ASN A 336 -22.05 18.95 0.14
CA ASN A 336 -21.61 19.94 1.12
C ASN A 336 -22.30 19.81 2.49
N ARG A 337 -22.93 18.66 2.77
CA ARG A 337 -23.68 18.44 4.01
C ARG A 337 -23.05 17.32 4.81
N ARG A 338 -23.34 17.30 6.12
CA ARG A 338 -23.08 16.12 6.94
C ARG A 338 -24.11 15.06 6.54
N LEU A 339 -23.63 13.97 5.98
CA LEU A 339 -24.45 12.85 5.53
C LEU A 339 -24.57 11.82 6.64
N ASP A 340 -25.76 11.25 6.79
CA ASP A 340 -25.90 9.99 7.51
C ASP A 340 -25.23 8.83 6.72
N ASN A 341 -25.24 7.63 7.26
CA ASN A 341 -24.58 6.50 6.62
C ASN A 341 -25.30 6.08 5.32
N LEU A 342 -26.62 6.11 5.30
CA LEU A 342 -27.44 5.73 4.14
C LEU A 342 -27.28 6.72 2.96
N GLU A 343 -27.36 8.01 3.23
CA GLU A 343 -27.09 9.10 2.28
C GLU A 343 -25.67 9.03 1.73
N ARG A 344 -24.72 8.62 2.56
CA ARG A 344 -23.32 8.42 2.14
C ARG A 344 -23.15 7.22 1.23
N VAL A 345 -23.85 6.12 1.49
CA VAL A 345 -23.91 4.99 0.57
C VAL A 345 -24.45 5.43 -0.79
N LYS A 346 -25.54 6.19 -0.82
CA LYS A 346 -26.09 6.78 -2.07
C LYS A 346 -25.07 7.68 -2.77
N TYR A 347 -24.38 8.53 -2.02
CA TYR A 347 -23.34 9.42 -2.54
C TYR A 347 -22.16 8.65 -3.16
N TRP A 348 -21.66 7.62 -2.49
CA TRP A 348 -20.58 6.77 -3.00
C TRP A 348 -21.02 5.97 -4.22
N ASN A 349 -22.21 5.39 -4.18
CA ASN A 349 -22.75 4.58 -5.27
C ASN A 349 -22.87 5.42 -6.56
N PHE A 350 -23.40 6.64 -6.48
CA PHE A 350 -23.44 7.55 -7.63
C PHE A 350 -22.04 7.81 -8.21
N ALA A 351 -21.08 8.22 -7.38
CA ALA A 351 -19.73 8.54 -7.85
C ALA A 351 -19.01 7.32 -8.46
N ALA A 352 -19.20 6.14 -7.87
CA ALA A 352 -18.65 4.88 -8.36
C ALA A 352 -19.26 4.48 -9.71
N ARG A 353 -20.60 4.49 -9.84
CA ARG A 353 -21.30 4.20 -11.11
C ARG A 353 -20.95 5.19 -12.21
N PHE A 354 -20.87 6.48 -11.89
CA PHE A 354 -20.44 7.49 -12.85
C PHE A 354 -19.00 7.24 -13.30
N SER A 355 -18.10 6.91 -12.38
CA SER A 355 -16.72 6.54 -12.71
C SER A 355 -16.66 5.28 -13.56
N GLU A 356 -17.39 4.22 -13.22
CA GLU A 356 -17.42 2.97 -13.98
C GLU A 356 -17.90 3.19 -15.42
N LYS A 357 -18.97 3.98 -15.59
CA LYS A 357 -19.55 4.24 -16.91
C LYS A 357 -18.62 5.03 -17.84
N TYR A 358 -17.90 6.03 -17.31
CA TYR A 358 -17.16 6.97 -18.15
C TYR A 358 -15.64 6.86 -18.07
N TYR A 359 -15.07 6.25 -17.03
CA TYR A 359 -13.62 6.07 -16.96
C TYR A 359 -13.13 5.19 -18.12
N ALA A 360 -12.06 5.62 -18.79
CA ALA A 360 -11.51 4.99 -19.99
C ALA A 360 -12.44 4.97 -21.22
N SER A 361 -13.67 5.51 -21.14
CA SER A 361 -14.52 5.73 -22.31
C SER A 361 -13.96 6.83 -23.19
N ASN A 362 -14.26 6.78 -24.49
CA ASN A 362 -13.79 7.81 -25.42
C ASN A 362 -14.62 9.10 -25.33
N TRP A 363 -13.95 10.24 -25.45
CA TRP A 363 -14.57 11.53 -25.70
C TRP A 363 -15.30 11.52 -27.06
N PRO A 364 -16.42 12.26 -27.21
CA PRO A 364 -17.02 12.49 -28.51
C PRO A 364 -16.02 13.08 -29.50
N ALA A 365 -16.05 12.65 -30.77
CA ALA A 365 -15.06 13.06 -31.77
C ALA A 365 -14.97 14.58 -31.99
N ASN A 366 -16.07 15.30 -31.78
CA ASN A 366 -16.14 16.77 -31.89
C ASN A 366 -15.57 17.52 -30.67
N ILE A 367 -15.24 16.82 -29.59
CA ILE A 367 -14.72 17.39 -28.33
C ILE A 367 -13.35 16.79 -27.97
N ALA A 368 -13.04 15.59 -28.48
CA ALA A 368 -11.78 14.90 -28.24
C ALA A 368 -10.56 15.72 -28.70
N ARG A 369 -9.55 15.81 -27.85
CA ARG A 369 -8.27 16.47 -28.20
C ARG A 369 -7.39 15.55 -29.02
N SER A 370 -6.51 16.17 -29.81
CA SER A 370 -5.48 15.51 -30.61
C SER A 370 -4.44 14.70 -29.79
N GLY A 371 -4.45 14.77 -28.45
CA GLY A 371 -3.50 14.08 -27.57
C GLY A 371 -4.12 13.08 -26.58
N GLY A 372 -5.42 12.79 -26.65
CA GLY A 372 -6.05 11.83 -25.76
C GLY A 372 -7.52 11.61 -26.08
N THR A 373 -7.87 10.37 -26.44
CA THR A 373 -9.25 10.00 -26.77
C THR A 373 -10.04 9.57 -25.55
N SER A 374 -9.41 9.12 -24.47
CA SER A 374 -10.10 8.53 -23.31
C SER A 374 -10.29 9.51 -22.15
N ILE A 375 -11.46 9.46 -21.52
CA ILE A 375 -11.77 10.14 -20.27
C ILE A 375 -10.92 9.53 -19.15
N ARG A 376 -10.17 10.38 -18.46
CA ARG A 376 -9.32 10.01 -17.33
C ARG A 376 -10.08 10.14 -16.03
N LYS A 377 -9.58 9.46 -15.01
CA LYS A 377 -10.13 9.54 -13.65
C LYS A 377 -10.15 10.97 -13.11
N GLN A 378 -9.10 11.72 -13.38
CA GLN A 378 -9.00 13.12 -12.97
C GLN A 378 -10.07 14.02 -13.60
N ASP A 379 -10.51 13.68 -14.80
CA ASP A 379 -11.56 14.42 -15.50
C ASP A 379 -12.90 14.25 -14.75
N ILE A 380 -13.17 13.03 -14.27
CA ILE A 380 -14.31 12.70 -13.41
C ILE A 380 -14.20 13.39 -12.04
N GLU A 381 -13.00 13.40 -11.43
CA GLU A 381 -12.74 14.09 -10.15
C GLU A 381 -13.09 15.58 -10.23
N MET A 382 -12.67 16.26 -11.30
CA MET A 382 -12.96 17.68 -11.50
C MET A 382 -14.46 17.94 -11.70
N VAL A 383 -15.14 17.17 -12.55
CA VAL A 383 -16.57 17.35 -12.85
C VAL A 383 -17.44 17.08 -11.62
N LEU A 384 -17.15 16.01 -10.88
CA LEU A 384 -17.86 15.71 -9.64
C LEU A 384 -17.46 16.64 -8.48
N ARG A 385 -16.39 17.44 -8.66
CA ARG A 385 -15.71 18.23 -7.63
C ARG A 385 -15.35 17.42 -6.39
N MET A 386 -14.85 16.21 -6.63
CA MET A 386 -14.38 15.29 -5.61
C MET A 386 -12.86 15.25 -5.59
N LYS A 387 -12.27 15.17 -4.40
CA LYS A 387 -10.83 14.88 -4.28
C LYS A 387 -10.56 13.46 -4.79
N ALA A 388 -9.36 13.24 -5.33
CA ALA A 388 -8.94 11.92 -5.81
C ALA A 388 -9.09 10.81 -4.76
N THR A 389 -8.75 11.10 -3.51
CA THR A 389 -8.92 10.18 -2.38
C THR A 389 -10.40 9.84 -2.14
N ALA A 390 -11.28 10.83 -2.21
CA ALA A 390 -12.72 10.64 -2.01
C ALA A 390 -13.36 9.80 -3.14
N LEU A 391 -12.96 9.99 -4.39
CA LEU A 391 -13.44 9.17 -5.51
C LEU A 391 -12.94 7.73 -5.40
N ASN A 392 -11.66 7.53 -5.07
CA ASN A 392 -11.11 6.19 -4.81
C ASN A 392 -11.86 5.48 -3.68
N GLN A 393 -12.13 6.20 -2.58
CA GLN A 393 -12.91 5.69 -1.47
C GLN A 393 -14.33 5.31 -1.91
N ALA A 394 -15.03 6.17 -2.67
CA ALA A 394 -16.37 5.88 -3.17
C ALA A 394 -16.42 4.60 -4.02
N ILE A 395 -15.48 4.44 -4.94
CA ILE A 395 -15.34 3.25 -5.79
C ILE A 395 -15.13 2.00 -4.92
N ASN A 396 -14.19 2.05 -3.98
CA ASN A 396 -13.89 0.90 -3.12
C ASN A 396 -15.08 0.55 -2.20
N MET A 397 -15.70 1.55 -1.57
CA MET A 397 -16.81 1.31 -0.64
C MET A 397 -18.03 0.77 -1.37
N THR A 398 -18.34 1.28 -2.56
CA THR A 398 -19.43 0.75 -3.40
C THR A 398 -19.19 -0.71 -3.77
N ARG A 399 -17.94 -1.08 -4.12
CA ARG A 399 -17.60 -2.49 -4.38
C ARG A 399 -17.87 -3.39 -3.16
N ILE A 400 -17.48 -2.96 -1.96
CA ILE A 400 -17.74 -3.71 -0.72
C ILE A 400 -19.25 -3.81 -0.45
N LEU A 401 -19.97 -2.70 -0.60
CA LEU A 401 -21.42 -2.65 -0.39
C LEU A 401 -22.19 -3.52 -1.39
N ASN A 402 -21.78 -3.55 -2.66
CA ASN A 402 -22.38 -4.45 -3.65
C ASN A 402 -22.23 -5.93 -3.24
N THR A 403 -21.13 -6.29 -2.58
CA THR A 403 -20.86 -7.66 -2.11
C THR A 403 -21.63 -8.02 -0.84
N TYR A 404 -21.77 -7.09 0.13
CA TYR A 404 -22.27 -7.41 1.47
C TYR A 404 -23.59 -6.74 1.87
N TYR A 405 -23.99 -5.67 1.18
CA TYR A 405 -25.20 -4.90 1.47
C TYR A 405 -26.28 -5.05 0.38
N ASP A 406 -25.90 -4.92 -0.90
CA ASP A 406 -26.82 -5.08 -2.04
C ASP A 406 -26.89 -6.53 -2.57
N SER A 407 -26.22 -7.48 -1.89
CA SER A 407 -26.27 -8.90 -2.19
C SER A 407 -27.66 -9.51 -1.89
N PRO A 408 -28.08 -10.57 -2.61
CA PRO A 408 -29.28 -11.33 -2.27
C PRO A 408 -29.28 -11.83 -0.82
N VAL A 409 -28.10 -12.12 -0.27
CA VAL A 409 -27.90 -12.43 1.15
C VAL A 409 -27.29 -11.21 1.82
N LYS A 410 -28.15 -10.42 2.47
CA LYS A 410 -27.72 -9.25 3.22
C LYS A 410 -27.06 -9.66 4.53
N PHE A 411 -25.93 -9.05 4.82
CA PHE A 411 -25.25 -9.26 6.11
C PHE A 411 -25.79 -8.27 7.13
N GLU A 412 -26.49 -8.78 8.14
CA GLU A 412 -27.21 -7.97 9.15
C GLU A 412 -26.34 -6.88 9.78
N ALA A 413 -25.10 -7.20 10.17
CA ALA A 413 -24.20 -6.21 10.76
C ALA A 413 -23.84 -5.06 9.80
N VAL A 414 -23.75 -5.33 8.48
CA VAL A 414 -23.51 -4.30 7.48
C VAL A 414 -24.77 -3.48 7.25
N VAL A 415 -25.95 -4.11 7.23
CA VAL A 415 -27.24 -3.44 7.15
C VAL A 415 -27.42 -2.49 8.33
N GLN A 416 -27.20 -2.95 9.56
CA GLN A 416 -27.27 -2.14 10.77
C GLN A 416 -26.29 -0.95 10.73
N ALA A 417 -25.04 -1.17 10.33
CA ALA A 417 -24.07 -0.08 10.22
C ALA A 417 -24.46 0.98 9.16
N VAL A 418 -25.21 0.60 8.11
CA VAL A 418 -25.66 1.51 7.05
C VAL A 418 -26.98 2.21 7.40
N GLU A 419 -27.94 1.47 7.95
CA GLU A 419 -29.33 1.90 8.14
C GLU A 419 -29.63 2.42 9.56
N ASP A 420 -28.82 2.07 10.56
CA ASP A 420 -29.01 2.52 11.94
C ASP A 420 -27.97 3.58 12.37
N PRO A 421 -28.27 4.88 12.17
CA PRO A 421 -27.40 5.97 12.58
C PRO A 421 -27.44 6.23 14.09
N GLY A 422 -28.40 5.64 14.84
CA GLY A 422 -28.66 5.95 16.24
C GLY A 422 -27.83 5.12 17.22
N ASP A 423 -27.63 3.84 16.90
CA ASP A 423 -27.00 2.87 17.83
C ASP A 423 -25.57 2.48 17.45
N SER A 424 -25.13 2.81 16.23
CA SER A 424 -23.81 2.43 15.77
C SER A 424 -22.75 3.45 16.21
N GLN A 425 -21.70 2.98 16.91
CA GLN A 425 -20.44 3.73 17.12
C GLN A 425 -19.75 4.13 15.79
N ILE A 426 -20.34 3.78 14.65
CA ILE A 426 -19.84 3.90 13.30
C ILE A 426 -20.47 5.15 12.67
N THR A 427 -20.07 6.33 13.14
CA THR A 427 -20.52 7.60 12.57
C THR A 427 -19.47 8.20 11.64
N GLY A 428 -19.95 9.00 10.67
CA GLY A 428 -19.07 9.73 9.75
C GLY A 428 -18.45 8.87 8.63
N SER A 429 -17.95 9.55 7.59
CA SER A 429 -17.48 8.89 6.36
C SER A 429 -16.30 7.97 6.57
N GLU A 430 -15.42 8.34 7.49
CA GLU A 430 -14.25 7.55 7.81
C GLU A 430 -14.58 6.37 8.72
N GLY A 431 -15.51 6.54 9.68
CA GLY A 431 -15.97 5.46 10.56
C GLY A 431 -16.60 4.33 9.75
N LEU A 432 -17.57 4.66 8.90
CA LEU A 432 -18.22 3.67 8.03
C LEU A 432 -17.23 3.00 7.08
N ALA A 433 -16.31 3.76 6.47
CA ALA A 433 -15.32 3.18 5.58
C ALA A 433 -14.35 2.23 6.30
N LYS A 434 -13.88 2.58 7.51
CA LYS A 434 -13.04 1.70 8.33
C LYS A 434 -13.78 0.41 8.70
N PHE A 435 -15.04 0.52 9.09
CA PHE A 435 -15.89 -0.64 9.38
C PHE A 435 -16.00 -1.56 8.16
N LEU A 436 -16.35 -1.03 6.98
CA LEU A 436 -16.50 -1.81 5.74
C LEU A 436 -15.20 -2.48 5.31
N ILE A 437 -14.06 -1.78 5.38
CA ILE A 437 -12.73 -2.35 5.05
C ILE A 437 -12.36 -3.47 6.02
N LYS A 438 -12.61 -3.28 7.32
CA LYS A 438 -12.38 -4.30 8.34
C LYS A 438 -13.27 -5.52 8.09
N TRP A 439 -14.55 -5.30 7.84
CA TRP A 439 -15.53 -6.34 7.55
C TRP A 439 -15.09 -7.20 6.36
N GLU A 440 -14.74 -6.56 5.25
CA GLU A 440 -14.23 -7.24 4.07
C GLU A 440 -12.99 -8.09 4.39
N LYS A 441 -12.03 -7.55 5.14
CA LYS A 441 -10.81 -8.29 5.51
C LYS A 441 -11.10 -9.53 6.36
N ASP A 442 -12.04 -9.42 7.29
CA ASP A 442 -12.39 -10.49 8.23
C ASP A 442 -13.19 -11.62 7.52
N HIS A 443 -13.97 -11.27 6.48
CA HIS A 443 -14.87 -12.22 5.81
C HIS A 443 -14.39 -12.71 4.43
N LEU A 444 -13.45 -12.02 3.76
CA LEU A 444 -12.81 -12.53 2.54
C LEU A 444 -11.98 -13.80 2.79
N ARG A 445 -11.52 -14.02 4.02
CA ARG A 445 -10.74 -15.22 4.40
C ARG A 445 -11.55 -16.51 4.39
N GLY A 446 -12.88 -16.44 4.35
CA GLY A 446 -13.75 -17.62 4.34
C GLY A 446 -14.21 -18.07 2.95
N LEU A 447 -13.89 -17.31 1.89
CA LEU A 447 -14.37 -17.53 0.52
C LEU A 447 -13.26 -17.91 -0.47
N ALA A 448 -12.00 -17.94 -0.03
CA ALA A 448 -10.82 -18.39 -0.77
C ALA A 448 -10.27 -19.65 -0.13
#